data_AF-A0A1F5K0G3-F1
#
_entry.id   AF-A0A1F5K0G3-F1
#
_cell.length_a   1.000
_cell.length_b   1.000
_cell.length_c   1.000
_cell.angle_alpha   90.00
_cell.angle_beta   90.00
_cell.angle_gamma   90.00
#
_symmetry.space_group_name_H-M   'P 1'
#
loop_
_entity.id
_entity.type
_entity.pdbx_description
1 polymer ?
#
loop_
_entity_poly.entity_id
_entity_poly.type
_entity_poly.pdbx_seq_one_letter_code
_entity_poly.pdbx_strand_id
1 'polypeptide(L)'
;MSAIGAKYKWKEGKILHASRLWKAPSKRRIPRILIEDRVKEVGVKVSLAEPWMIFEETNLKSSEIVTDEAVELEFYLGRYYLLPEKFSRQDTYEWLKKGNILLLWAVENKYFVREFEG
;
A
#
# COMPACT_ATOMS: atom_id res chain seq x y z
N MET A 1 -17.97 -8.89 24.13
CA MET A 1 -16.89 -7.91 24.32
C MET A 1 -16.55 -7.27 22.98
N SER A 2 -17.18 -6.14 22.65
CA SER A 2 -16.92 -5.38 21.43
C SER A 2 -16.02 -4.21 21.76
N ALA A 3 -14.76 -4.28 21.32
CA ALA A 3 -13.88 -3.14 21.11
C ALA A 3 -12.72 -3.61 20.22
N ILE A 4 -13.03 -3.84 18.95
CA ILE A 4 -12.03 -3.93 17.87
C ILE A 4 -11.45 -2.52 17.74
N GLY A 5 -10.59 -2.12 18.68
CA GLY A 5 -9.86 -0.87 18.65
C GLY A 5 -9.08 -0.83 17.34
N ALA A 6 -9.30 0.22 16.55
CA ALA A 6 -8.99 0.30 15.14
C ALA A 6 -7.66 -0.38 14.74
N LYS A 7 -7.72 -1.29 13.76
CA LYS A 7 -6.53 -1.92 13.13
C LYS A 7 -5.53 -0.91 12.54
N TYR A 8 -5.94 0.35 12.47
CA TYR A 8 -5.22 1.48 11.91
C TYR A 8 -5.00 2.54 12.98
N LYS A 9 -3.79 3.09 13.05
CA LYS A 9 -3.49 4.28 13.84
C LYS A 9 -3.15 5.42 12.91
N TRP A 10 -3.83 6.55 13.07
CA TRP A 10 -3.44 7.80 12.40
C TRP A 10 -2.37 8.48 13.22
N LYS A 11 -1.25 8.86 12.59
CA LYS A 11 -0.18 9.62 13.25
C LYS A 11 0.49 10.52 12.22
N GLU A 12 0.50 11.83 12.47
CA GLU A 12 1.22 12.81 11.63
C GLU A 12 0.84 12.70 10.14
N GLY A 13 -0.46 12.52 9.85
CA GLY A 13 -0.96 12.35 8.48
C GLY A 13 -0.72 10.97 7.86
N LYS A 14 -0.11 10.03 8.60
CA LYS A 14 0.15 8.65 8.15
C LYS A 14 -0.84 7.66 8.74
N ILE A 15 -1.13 6.61 7.99
CA ILE A 15 -1.86 5.44 8.49
C ILE A 15 -0.84 4.36 8.84
N LEU A 16 -0.89 3.89 10.08
CA LEU A 16 -0.08 2.78 10.59
C LEU A 16 -0.94 1.53 10.67
N HIS A 17 -0.54 0.47 9.98
CA HIS A 17 -1.17 -0.84 10.02
C HIS A 17 -0.20 -1.88 10.59
N ALA A 18 -0.69 -2.85 11.36
CA ALA A 18 0.19 -3.83 11.99
C ALA A 18 0.97 -4.67 10.95
N SER A 19 2.31 -4.60 10.98
CA SER A 19 3.16 -5.28 9.99
C SER A 19 3.08 -6.80 10.05
N ARG A 20 2.74 -7.36 11.21
CA ARG A 20 2.53 -8.81 11.40
C ARG A 20 1.53 -9.43 10.41
N LEU A 21 0.54 -8.65 9.96
CA LEU A 21 -0.46 -9.11 8.98
C LEU A 21 0.10 -9.18 7.57
N TRP A 22 1.21 -8.49 7.30
CA TRP A 22 1.83 -8.43 5.99
C TRP A 22 2.93 -9.48 5.77
N LYS A 23 3.34 -10.19 6.83
CA LYS A 23 4.28 -11.32 6.75
C LYS A 23 3.76 -12.48 5.89
N ALA A 24 2.44 -12.68 5.84
CA ALA A 24 1.82 -13.67 4.97
C ALA A 24 1.25 -13.00 3.71
N PRO A 25 1.62 -13.43 2.48
CA PRO A 25 1.10 -12.84 1.24
C PRO A 25 -0.43 -12.76 1.21
N SER A 26 -1.11 -13.83 1.64
CA SER A 26 -2.58 -13.92 1.69
C SER A 26 -3.27 -12.96 2.67
N LYS A 27 -2.52 -12.26 3.52
CA LYS A 27 -3.01 -11.32 4.53
C LYS A 27 -2.56 -9.87 4.29
N ARG A 28 -1.76 -9.60 3.23
CA ARG A 28 -1.35 -8.25 2.81
C ARG A 28 -2.57 -7.49 2.33
N ARG A 29 -2.94 -6.45 3.08
CA ARG A 29 -4.11 -5.62 2.81
C ARG A 29 -3.70 -4.17 2.84
N ILE A 30 -4.06 -3.45 1.78
CA ILE A 30 -4.07 -1.99 1.80
C ILE A 30 -5.34 -1.53 2.56
N PRO A 31 -5.24 -0.54 3.46
CA PRO A 31 -6.41 0.05 4.12
C PRO A 31 -7.48 0.46 3.11
N ARG A 32 -8.73 0.04 3.35
CA ARG A 32 -9.87 0.33 2.47
C ARG A 32 -10.04 1.83 2.19
N ILE A 33 -9.88 2.66 3.23
CA ILE A 33 -10.01 4.12 3.12
C ILE A 33 -9.00 4.74 2.13
N LEU A 34 -7.79 4.18 2.03
CA LEU A 34 -6.82 4.66 1.05
C LEU A 34 -7.28 4.34 -0.36
N ILE A 35 -7.80 3.13 -0.57
CA ILE A 35 -8.09 2.62 -1.91
C ILE A 35 -9.39 3.19 -2.49
N GLU A 36 -10.39 3.41 -1.64
CA GLU A 36 -11.67 3.95 -2.09
C GLU A 36 -11.60 5.44 -2.43
N ASP A 37 -10.65 6.16 -1.81
CA ASP A 37 -10.56 7.61 -1.82
C ASP A 37 -9.14 8.09 -2.14
N ARG A 38 -8.24 8.08 -1.14
CA ARG A 38 -6.97 8.81 -1.21
C ARG A 38 -6.06 8.45 -2.38
N VAL A 39 -5.92 7.17 -2.73
CA VAL A 39 -5.05 6.74 -3.84
C VAL A 39 -5.56 7.18 -5.21
N LYS A 40 -6.85 7.57 -5.33
CA LYS A 40 -7.42 8.14 -6.55
C LYS A 40 -7.07 9.62 -6.70
N GLU A 41 -6.76 10.29 -5.59
CA GLU A 41 -6.40 11.70 -5.58
C GLU A 41 -4.89 11.90 -5.64
N VAL A 42 -4.15 11.14 -4.83
CA VAL A 42 -2.70 11.32 -4.63
C VAL A 42 -1.96 9.98 -4.62
N GLY A 43 -0.68 10.03 -4.92
CA GLY A 43 0.22 8.90 -4.68
C GLY A 43 0.38 8.66 -3.18
N VAL A 44 0.46 7.40 -2.78
CA VAL A 44 0.65 6.95 -1.40
C VAL A 44 1.91 6.11 -1.32
N LYS A 45 2.86 6.54 -0.49
CA LYS A 45 4.04 5.75 -0.14
C LYS A 45 3.65 4.64 0.82
N VAL A 46 4.11 3.43 0.54
CA VAL A 46 3.97 2.27 1.42
C VAL A 46 5.36 1.82 1.83
N SER A 47 5.64 1.86 3.14
CA SER A 47 6.93 1.49 3.70
C SER A 47 6.76 0.63 4.95
N LEU A 48 7.83 -0.07 5.34
CA LEU A 48 7.87 -0.90 6.55
C LEU A 48 8.81 -0.28 7.58
N ALA A 49 8.28 0.06 8.75
CA ALA A 49 9.04 0.41 9.93
C ALA A 49 8.47 -0.40 11.11
N GLU A 50 9.04 -1.58 11.37
CA GLU A 50 8.50 -2.50 12.35
C GLU A 50 8.27 -1.81 13.71
N PRO A 51 7.09 -2.00 14.34
CA PRO A 51 6.07 -3.02 14.05
C PRO A 51 4.96 -2.59 13.06
N TRP A 52 5.18 -1.53 12.27
CA TRP A 52 4.16 -0.90 11.43
C TRP A 52 4.47 -0.97 9.94
N MET A 53 3.44 -1.29 9.16
CA MET A 53 3.32 -0.86 7.77
C MET A 53 2.79 0.56 7.77
N ILE A 54 3.51 1.45 7.10
CA ILE A 54 3.21 2.87 7.04
C ILE A 54 2.66 3.19 5.66
N PHE A 55 1.55 3.92 5.63
CA PHE A 55 0.99 4.52 4.42
C PHE A 55 1.02 6.04 4.59
N GLU A 56 1.68 6.73 3.66
CA GLU A 56 1.92 8.16 3.71
C GLU A 56 1.56 8.80 2.38
N GLU A 57 0.69 9.79 2.41
CA GLU A 57 0.31 10.53 1.21
C GLU A 57 1.49 11.34 0.67
N THR A 58 1.52 11.52 -0.65
CA THR A 58 2.48 12.37 -1.34
C THR A 58 1.79 13.63 -1.87
N ASN A 59 2.59 14.60 -2.31
CA ASN A 59 2.09 15.77 -3.02
C ASN A 59 1.84 15.49 -4.52
N LEU A 60 2.12 14.27 -4.99
CA LEU A 60 1.91 13.89 -6.39
C LEU A 60 0.45 13.54 -6.61
N LYS A 61 -0.22 14.22 -7.54
CA LYS A 61 -1.58 13.87 -7.92
C LYS A 61 -1.59 12.54 -8.66
N SER A 62 -2.55 11.68 -8.35
CA SER A 62 -2.64 10.35 -8.96
C SER A 62 -2.71 10.40 -10.49
N SER A 63 -3.42 11.39 -11.05
CA SER A 63 -3.54 11.61 -12.49
C SER A 63 -2.24 12.01 -13.19
N GLU A 64 -1.23 12.47 -12.44
CA GLU A 64 0.06 12.93 -12.97
C GLU A 64 1.15 11.85 -12.84
N ILE A 65 0.86 10.73 -12.15
CA ILE A 65 1.82 9.66 -11.95
C ILE A 65 1.81 8.73 -13.17
N VAL A 66 2.94 8.72 -13.88
CA VAL A 66 3.17 7.83 -15.04
C VAL A 66 3.02 6.36 -14.63
N THR A 67 2.20 5.63 -15.39
CA THR A 67 1.90 4.21 -15.17
C THR A 67 2.84 3.26 -15.89
N ASP A 68 3.73 3.78 -16.73
CA ASP A 68 4.73 2.96 -17.42
C ASP A 68 5.60 2.23 -16.40
N GLU A 69 5.85 0.95 -16.67
CA GLU A 69 6.60 0.02 -15.79
C GLU A 69 5.96 -0.26 -14.41
N ALA A 70 4.77 0.29 -14.14
CA ALA A 70 4.03 0.00 -12.93
C ALA A 70 3.32 -1.35 -13.00
N VAL A 71 3.19 -2.01 -11.86
CA VAL A 71 2.41 -3.23 -11.73
C VAL A 71 0.96 -2.86 -11.43
N GLU A 72 0.06 -3.22 -12.34
CA GLU A 72 -1.40 -3.14 -12.09
C GLU A 72 -1.79 -4.17 -11.02
N LEU A 73 -2.52 -3.72 -10.00
CA LEU A 73 -3.01 -4.55 -8.90
C LEU A 73 -4.27 -5.30 -9.33
N GLU A 74 -4.31 -6.61 -9.10
CA GLU A 74 -5.51 -7.43 -9.32
C GLU A 74 -6.48 -7.37 -8.12
N PHE A 75 -7.78 -7.30 -8.44
CA PHE A 75 -8.86 -7.17 -7.46
C PHE A 75 -9.57 -8.51 -7.29
N TYR A 76 -9.46 -9.12 -6.11
CA TYR A 76 -10.19 -10.35 -5.78
C TYR A 76 -11.53 -10.02 -5.10
N LEU A 77 -12.61 -10.68 -5.56
CA LEU A 77 -14.00 -10.52 -5.11
C LEU A 77 -14.11 -10.35 -3.58
N GLY A 78 -14.37 -9.10 -3.17
CA GLY A 78 -14.77 -8.73 -1.80
C GLY A 78 -13.68 -8.75 -0.73
N ARG A 79 -12.40 -9.00 -1.05
CA ARG A 79 -11.36 -9.14 -0.03
C ARG A 79 -10.03 -8.53 -0.41
N TYR A 80 -9.91 -7.23 -0.17
CA TYR A 80 -8.67 -6.49 0.01
C TYR A 80 -7.65 -6.53 -1.13
N TYR A 81 -6.98 -5.41 -1.31
CA TYR A 81 -6.00 -5.21 -2.38
C TYR A 81 -4.70 -5.92 -2.01
N LEU A 82 -4.36 -6.93 -2.81
CA LEU A 82 -3.09 -7.63 -2.72
C LEU A 82 -2.05 -6.78 -3.45
N LEU A 83 -1.00 -6.39 -2.76
CA LEU A 83 0.22 -5.99 -3.45
C LEU A 83 0.79 -7.21 -4.18
N PRO A 84 1.38 -7.00 -5.37
CA PRO A 84 1.84 -8.09 -6.19
C PRO A 84 3.00 -8.80 -5.48
N GLU A 85 2.99 -10.12 -5.57
CA GLU A 85 4.14 -10.98 -5.21
C GLU A 85 5.33 -10.76 -6.18
N LYS A 86 5.11 -9.97 -7.23
CA LYS A 86 5.89 -9.87 -8.47
C LYS A 86 7.07 -8.90 -8.44
N PHE A 87 7.59 -8.49 -7.27
CA PHE A 87 8.99 -8.03 -7.19
C PHE A 87 9.86 -9.28 -7.31
N SER A 88 10.12 -9.67 -8.55
CA SER A 88 10.25 -11.02 -9.10
C SER A 88 11.37 -11.95 -8.57
N ARG A 89 11.95 -11.69 -7.39
CA ARG A 89 12.87 -12.60 -6.68
C ARG A 89 12.69 -12.65 -5.16
N GLN A 90 11.90 -11.74 -4.57
CA GLN A 90 11.80 -11.58 -3.13
C GLN A 90 10.38 -11.21 -2.72
N ASP A 91 9.91 -11.82 -1.64
CA ASP A 91 8.65 -11.47 -1.01
C ASP A 91 8.54 -9.96 -0.71
N THR A 92 7.41 -9.32 -1.04
CA THR A 92 7.19 -7.86 -0.89
C THR A 92 7.51 -7.36 0.53
N TYR A 93 7.21 -8.16 1.56
CA TYR A 93 7.50 -7.79 2.95
C TYR A 93 9.01 -7.74 3.19
N GLU A 94 9.73 -8.79 2.78
CA GLU A 94 11.19 -8.87 2.92
C GLU A 94 11.91 -7.84 2.03
N TRP A 95 11.31 -7.44 0.92
CA TRP A 95 11.79 -6.36 0.08
C TRP A 95 11.64 -5.00 0.77
N LEU A 96 10.45 -4.67 1.30
CA LEU A 96 10.21 -3.45 2.08
C LEU A 96 11.08 -3.37 3.35
N LYS A 97 11.38 -4.51 3.98
CA LYS A 97 12.25 -4.60 5.16
C LYS A 97 13.67 -4.10 4.91
N LYS A 98 14.13 -4.08 3.65
CA LYS A 98 15.42 -3.51 3.25
C LYS A 98 15.43 -1.97 3.21
N GLY A 99 14.31 -1.33 3.51
CA GLY A 99 14.16 0.14 3.45
C GLY A 99 13.54 0.63 2.15
N ASN A 100 13.17 -0.27 1.24
CA ASN A 100 12.54 0.08 -0.02
C ASN A 100 11.11 0.59 0.21
N ILE A 101 10.62 1.41 -0.72
CA ILE A 101 9.32 2.07 -0.64
C ILE A 101 8.53 1.76 -1.91
N LEU A 102 7.23 1.53 -1.75
CA LEU A 102 6.31 1.43 -2.89
C LEU A 102 5.55 2.74 -3.04
N LEU A 103 5.31 3.17 -4.27
CA LEU A 103 4.31 4.16 -4.61
C LEU A 103 3.04 3.44 -5.03
N LEU A 104 1.91 3.81 -4.45
CA LEU A 104 0.58 3.28 -4.74
C LEU A 104 -0.33 4.42 -5.21
N TRP A 105 -1.03 4.25 -6.32
CA TRP A 105 -1.97 5.24 -6.83
C TRP A 105 -3.03 4.58 -7.71
N ALA A 106 -4.02 5.35 -8.16
CA ALA A 106 -5.09 4.89 -9.00
C ALA A 106 -5.42 5.87 -10.12
N VAL A 107 -5.42 5.38 -11.35
CA VAL A 107 -5.83 6.14 -12.53
C VAL A 107 -7.13 5.52 -13.05
N GLU A 108 -8.16 6.35 -13.18
CA GLU A 108 -9.51 5.94 -13.53
C GLU A 108 -10.07 4.91 -12.52
N ASN A 109 -10.05 3.62 -12.85
CA ASN A 109 -10.50 2.52 -11.99
C ASN A 109 -9.43 1.43 -11.81
N LYS A 110 -8.20 1.71 -12.22
CA LYS A 110 -7.06 0.80 -12.13
C LYS A 110 -6.10 1.30 -11.07
N TYR A 111 -5.50 0.35 -10.37
CA TYR A 111 -4.61 0.63 -9.25
C TYR A 111 -3.24 0.12 -9.57
N PHE A 112 -2.25 0.94 -9.29
CA PHE A 112 -0.89 0.70 -9.73
C PHE A 112 0.04 0.77 -8.54
N VAL A 113 1.08 -0.05 -8.59
CA VAL A 113 2.20 0.03 -7.68
C VAL A 113 3.51 -0.01 -8.43
N ARG A 114 4.47 0.79 -8.00
CA ARG A 114 5.87 0.69 -8.45
C ARG A 114 6.81 0.97 -7.30
N GLU A 115 8.09 0.67 -7.51
CA GLU A 115 9.14 1.13 -6.61
C GLU A 115 9.20 2.66 -6.60
N PHE A 116 9.27 3.25 -5.40
CA PHE A 116 9.48 4.68 -5.23
C PHE A 116 10.98 4.93 -5.06
N GLU A 117 11.64 5.31 -6.16
CA GLU A 117 12.98 5.89 -6.11
C GLU A 117 12.85 7.33 -5.59
N GLY A 118 13.44 7.60 -4.42
CA GLY A 118 13.39 8.88 -3.73
C GLY A 118 14.38 9.90 -4.26
#